data_AF-A0AB38YPI6-F1
#
_entry.id   AF-A0AB38YPI6-F1
#
_cell.length_a   1.000
_cell.length_b   1.000
_cell.length_c   1.000
_cell.angle_alpha   90.00
_cell.angle_beta   90.00
_cell.angle_gamma   90.00
#
_symmetry.space_group_name_H-M   'P 1'
#
loop_
_entity.id
_entity.type
_entity.pdbx_description
1 polymer ?
#
loop_
_entity_poly.entity_id
_entity_poly.type
_entity_poly.pdbx_seq_one_letter_code
_entity_poly.pdbx_strand_id
1 'polypeptide(L)'
;MKKSTLLAFTAAVLFGSGVFHVNAASATYDDPLLLPNPAKAPTTGSVVLVPVASPQAVQSIHEFVKAWENAEKHIALAESKKNNHQALTKEEAKWLHSKDKHNYADYFRKHSLGYVHGQETALNWNGENRNKNEYSYYTFPKYDKDQGYTNSYGYNVLRSMVDRMNELLQKQKAVGGPLTDEEAQALEDAMLDIMAQDQEHVSNEELRYYMNEAVWFATKQTVKNMSAEEPSVGDMHEINLREAIQTDN
;
A
#
# COMPACT_ATOMS: atom_id res chain seq x y z
N MET A 1 38.21 -14.63 -1.85
CA MET A 1 36.92 -15.01 -2.47
C MET A 1 35.96 -15.45 -1.37
N LYS A 2 35.11 -14.54 -0.87
CA LYS A 2 34.01 -14.91 0.04
C LYS A 2 32.77 -15.11 -0.84
N LYS A 3 32.30 -16.34 -0.93
CA LYS A 3 31.05 -16.68 -1.63
C LYS A 3 29.90 -16.05 -0.83
N SER A 4 29.25 -15.03 -1.40
CA SER A 4 28.02 -14.48 -0.84
C SER A 4 26.88 -15.40 -1.25
N THR A 5 26.37 -16.16 -0.29
CA THR A 5 25.16 -16.96 -0.45
C THR A 5 24.00 -15.99 -0.61
N LEU A 6 23.55 -15.76 -1.85
CA LEU A 6 22.28 -15.09 -2.13
C LEU A 6 21.17 -15.91 -1.45
N LEU A 7 20.66 -15.40 -0.34
CA LEU A 7 19.40 -15.84 0.24
C LEU A 7 18.29 -15.29 -0.66
N ALA A 8 17.97 -16.03 -1.71
CA ALA A 8 16.71 -15.86 -2.41
C ALA A 8 15.61 -16.22 -1.41
N PHE A 9 14.91 -15.22 -0.89
CA PHE A 9 13.68 -15.45 -0.16
C PHE A 9 12.64 -15.80 -1.22
N THR A 10 12.51 -17.09 -1.51
CA THR A 10 11.33 -17.59 -2.19
C THR A 10 10.16 -17.25 -1.26
N ALA A 11 9.42 -16.20 -1.57
CA ALA A 11 8.18 -15.82 -0.90
C ALA A 11 7.06 -16.85 -1.17
N ALA A 12 7.41 -18.13 -1.24
CA ALA A 12 6.54 -19.23 -0.86
C ALA A 12 6.43 -19.25 0.67
N VAL A 13 5.96 -18.15 1.26
CA VAL A 13 5.24 -18.30 2.52
C VAL A 13 3.99 -19.08 2.14
N LEU A 14 3.95 -20.32 2.61
CA LEU A 14 2.83 -21.25 2.57
C LEU A 14 1.55 -20.59 3.11
N PHE A 15 0.91 -19.76 2.30
CA PHE A 15 -0.53 -19.57 2.32
C PHE A 15 -1.06 -20.48 1.23
N GLY A 16 -2.02 -21.34 1.59
CA GLY A 16 -2.42 -22.51 0.81
C GLY A 16 -2.62 -22.20 -0.67
N SER A 17 -2.18 -23.12 -1.52
CA SER A 17 -2.37 -23.13 -2.97
C SER A 17 -3.83 -22.89 -3.35
N GLY A 18 -4.18 -21.62 -3.50
CA GLY A 18 -5.39 -21.11 -4.12
C GLY A 18 -4.98 -19.91 -4.93
N VAL A 19 -4.58 -20.14 -6.19
CA VAL A 19 -4.40 -19.05 -7.15
C VAL A 19 -5.80 -18.49 -7.42
N PHE A 20 -6.21 -17.48 -6.67
CA PHE A 20 -7.38 -16.70 -7.01
C PHE A 20 -6.99 -15.79 -8.17
N HIS A 21 -7.44 -16.14 -9.38
CA HIS A 21 -7.47 -15.19 -10.47
C HIS A 21 -8.43 -14.06 -10.08
N VAL A 22 -7.89 -12.97 -9.53
CA VAL A 22 -8.65 -11.74 -9.31
C VAL A 22 -8.88 -11.10 -10.67
N ASN A 23 -9.92 -11.55 -11.37
CA ASN A 23 -10.44 -10.80 -12.50
C ASN A 23 -11.05 -9.52 -11.92
N ALA A 24 -10.39 -8.37 -12.14
CA ALA A 24 -11.00 -7.08 -11.95
C ALA A 24 -12.28 -7.04 -12.80
N ALA A 25 -13.43 -7.27 -12.16
CA ALA A 25 -14.71 -7.18 -12.84
C ALA A 25 -14.82 -5.74 -13.36
N SER A 26 -15.00 -5.59 -14.67
CA SER A 26 -15.31 -4.29 -15.28
C SER A 26 -16.60 -3.79 -14.66
N ALA A 27 -16.49 -2.82 -13.75
CA ALA A 27 -17.63 -2.22 -13.08
C ALA A 27 -18.39 -1.35 -14.09
N THR A 28 -19.32 -1.95 -14.83
CA THR A 28 -20.36 -1.22 -15.55
C THR A 28 -21.40 -0.79 -14.53
N TYR A 29 -21.24 0.42 -13.99
CA TYR A 29 -22.14 1.03 -13.04
C TYR A 29 -23.40 1.57 -13.75
N ASP A 30 -24.32 0.68 -14.12
CA ASP A 30 -25.70 1.09 -14.40
C ASP A 30 -26.46 1.16 -13.07
N ASP A 31 -26.35 2.29 -12.35
CA ASP A 31 -27.14 2.53 -11.14
C ASP A 31 -28.61 2.80 -11.54
N PRO A 32 -29.55 1.92 -11.19
CA PRO A 32 -30.97 2.08 -11.53
C PRO A 32 -31.60 3.33 -10.90
N LEU A 33 -30.97 3.91 -9.87
CA LEU A 33 -31.40 5.15 -9.22
C LEU A 33 -30.95 6.41 -9.95
N LEU A 34 -29.93 6.32 -10.82
CA LEU A 34 -29.40 7.43 -11.62
C LEU A 34 -30.01 7.51 -13.02
N LEU A 35 -30.89 6.58 -13.37
CA LEU A 35 -31.61 6.61 -14.64
C LEU A 35 -32.61 7.79 -14.68
N PRO A 36 -32.89 8.36 -15.87
CA PRO A 36 -33.86 9.46 -16.03
C PRO A 36 -35.29 9.13 -15.54
N ASN A 37 -35.58 7.86 -15.27
CA ASN A 37 -36.85 7.39 -14.72
C ASN A 37 -36.57 6.26 -13.71
N PRO A 38 -36.18 6.59 -12.47
CA PRO A 38 -35.76 5.60 -11.48
C PRO A 38 -36.94 4.69 -11.09
N ALA A 39 -36.66 3.41 -10.87
CA ALA A 39 -37.68 2.45 -10.44
C ALA A 39 -38.34 2.94 -9.14
N LYS A 40 -39.68 2.95 -9.09
CA LYS A 40 -40.46 3.49 -7.95
C LYS A 40 -40.42 2.63 -6.68
N ALA A 41 -39.75 1.48 -6.73
CA ALA A 41 -39.56 0.58 -5.60
C ALA A 41 -38.09 0.17 -5.55
N PRO A 42 -37.40 0.31 -4.40
CA PRO A 42 -36.07 -0.22 -4.23
C PRO A 42 -36.11 -1.73 -4.41
N THR A 43 -35.52 -2.23 -5.48
CA THR A 43 -35.28 -3.67 -5.65
C THR A 43 -33.95 -4.00 -5.02
N THR A 44 -33.91 -5.03 -4.17
CA THR A 44 -32.65 -5.60 -3.69
C THR A 44 -31.90 -6.16 -4.89
N GLY A 45 -30.91 -5.42 -5.39
CA GLY A 45 -30.00 -5.92 -6.41
C GLY A 45 -29.10 -6.99 -5.82
N SER A 46 -28.81 -8.05 -6.58
CA SER A 46 -27.75 -9.02 -6.25
C SER A 46 -26.34 -8.45 -6.54
N VAL A 47 -26.24 -7.15 -6.74
CA VAL A 47 -25.04 -6.45 -7.18
C VAL A 47 -24.28 -6.03 -5.94
N VAL A 48 -23.10 -6.60 -5.73
CA VAL A 48 -22.13 -6.08 -4.77
C VAL A 48 -21.62 -4.76 -5.34
N LEU A 49 -21.96 -3.63 -4.74
CA LEU A 49 -21.60 -2.30 -5.27
C LEU A 49 -20.12 -1.99 -5.09
N VAL A 50 -19.50 -2.55 -4.03
CA VAL A 50 -18.09 -2.36 -3.72
C VAL A 50 -17.34 -3.69 -3.92
N PRO A 51 -16.53 -3.83 -4.97
CA PRO A 51 -15.83 -5.07 -5.27
C PRO A 51 -14.77 -5.41 -4.21
N VAL A 52 -14.47 -6.70 -4.11
CA VAL A 52 -13.31 -7.22 -3.39
C VAL A 52 -12.06 -6.80 -4.17
N ALA A 53 -11.22 -5.97 -3.55
CA ALA A 53 -10.19 -5.15 -4.17
C ALA A 53 -10.75 -4.26 -5.30
N SER A 54 -10.92 -2.96 -5.02
CA SER A 54 -11.38 -2.01 -6.02
C SER A 54 -10.34 -1.81 -7.12
N PRO A 55 -10.75 -1.55 -8.37
CA PRO A 55 -9.80 -1.28 -9.46
C PRO A 55 -8.80 -0.18 -9.13
N GLN A 56 -9.23 0.85 -8.38
CA GLN A 56 -8.36 1.93 -7.91
C GLN A 56 -7.35 1.44 -6.88
N ALA A 57 -7.75 0.58 -5.94
CA ALA A 57 -6.84 -0.01 -4.97
C ALA A 57 -5.83 -0.93 -5.66
N VAL A 58 -6.26 -1.80 -6.57
CA VAL A 58 -5.41 -2.67 -7.39
C VAL A 58 -4.36 -1.85 -8.14
N GLN A 59 -4.79 -0.84 -8.91
CA GLN A 59 -3.90 0.07 -9.64
C GLN A 59 -2.88 0.74 -8.70
N SER A 60 -3.32 1.19 -7.53
CA SER A 60 -2.44 1.87 -6.58
C SER A 60 -1.41 0.94 -5.93
N ILE A 61 -1.74 -0.34 -5.73
CA ILE A 61 -0.80 -1.36 -5.27
C ILE A 61 0.25 -1.58 -6.34
N HIS A 62 -0.17 -1.77 -7.60
CA HIS A 62 0.74 -1.93 -8.72
C HIS A 62 1.74 -0.76 -8.82
N GLU A 63 1.24 0.49 -8.81
CA GLU A 63 2.08 1.70 -8.83
C GLU A 63 3.05 1.74 -7.65
N PHE A 64 2.60 1.38 -6.45
CA PHE A 64 3.42 1.34 -5.24
C PHE A 64 4.54 0.29 -5.33
N VAL A 65 4.22 -0.92 -5.77
CA VAL A 65 5.18 -2.02 -5.88
C VAL A 65 6.21 -1.71 -6.97
N LYS A 66 5.78 -1.22 -8.15
CA LYS A 66 6.71 -0.84 -9.23
C LYS A 66 7.60 0.34 -8.84
N ALA A 67 7.09 1.31 -8.08
CA ALA A 67 7.90 2.40 -7.56
C ALA A 67 8.98 1.88 -6.60
N TRP A 68 8.61 0.97 -5.69
CA TRP A 68 9.56 0.35 -4.76
C TRP A 68 10.62 -0.46 -5.52
N GLU A 69 10.21 -1.29 -6.47
CA GLU A 69 11.12 -2.08 -7.29
C GLU A 69 12.12 -1.21 -8.05
N ASN A 70 11.64 -0.12 -8.65
CA ASN A 70 12.49 0.84 -9.34
C ASN A 70 13.54 1.43 -8.40
N ALA A 71 13.12 1.85 -7.20
CA ALA A 71 14.04 2.38 -6.19
C ALA A 71 15.12 1.35 -5.82
N GLU A 72 14.74 0.11 -5.53
CA GLU A 72 15.69 -0.95 -5.14
C GLU A 72 16.69 -1.28 -6.28
N LYS A 73 16.24 -1.30 -7.54
CA LYS A 73 17.14 -1.48 -8.70
C LYS A 73 18.21 -0.39 -8.78
N HIS A 74 17.80 0.88 -8.65
CA HIS A 74 18.72 2.01 -8.72
C HIS A 74 19.67 2.06 -7.51
N ILE A 75 19.15 1.78 -6.32
CA ILE A 75 19.94 1.67 -5.09
C ILE A 75 20.98 0.55 -5.23
N ALA A 76 20.59 -0.65 -5.66
CA ALA A 76 21.49 -1.79 -5.81
C ALA A 76 22.62 -1.50 -6.80
N LEU A 77 22.30 -0.82 -7.92
CA LEU A 77 23.29 -0.35 -8.88
C LEU A 77 24.29 0.63 -8.24
N ALA A 78 23.79 1.64 -7.53
CA ALA A 78 24.63 2.64 -6.86
C ALA A 78 25.50 2.02 -5.75
N GLU A 79 24.96 1.09 -4.96
CA GLU A 79 25.71 0.36 -3.93
C GLU A 79 26.82 -0.50 -4.53
N SER A 80 26.53 -1.20 -5.64
CA SER A 80 27.53 -2.00 -6.36
C SER A 80 28.70 -1.13 -6.84
N LYS A 81 28.43 0.03 -7.45
CA LYS A 81 29.47 0.99 -7.87
C LYS A 81 30.29 1.52 -6.70
N LYS A 82 29.62 1.91 -5.61
CA LYS A 82 30.27 2.38 -4.37
C LYS A 82 31.21 1.32 -3.79
N ASN A 83 30.75 0.08 -3.72
CA ASN A 83 31.52 -1.06 -3.21
C ASN A 83 32.71 -1.42 -4.11
N ASN A 84 32.61 -1.17 -5.41
CA ASN A 84 33.69 -1.35 -6.38
C ASN A 84 34.63 -0.12 -6.47
N HIS A 85 34.51 0.85 -5.57
CA HIS A 85 35.28 2.10 -5.56
C HIS A 85 35.18 2.92 -6.85
N GLN A 86 34.05 2.82 -7.55
CA GLN A 86 33.77 3.61 -8.74
C GLN A 86 33.16 4.96 -8.35
N ALA A 87 33.37 5.98 -9.19
CA ALA A 87 32.73 7.27 -9.02
C ALA A 87 31.21 7.15 -9.24
N LEU A 88 30.44 7.67 -8.30
CA LEU A 88 28.98 7.73 -8.39
C LEU A 88 28.55 8.98 -9.17
N THR A 89 27.51 8.85 -9.98
CA THR A 89 26.83 10.03 -10.53
C THR A 89 26.07 10.77 -9.42
N LYS A 90 25.67 12.03 -9.69
CA LYS A 90 24.82 12.81 -8.78
C LYS A 90 23.49 12.08 -8.48
N GLU A 91 22.94 11.41 -9.48
CA GLU A 91 21.71 10.62 -9.38
C GLU A 91 21.91 9.41 -8.46
N GLU A 92 22.97 8.62 -8.69
CA GLU A 92 23.29 7.45 -7.88
C GLU A 92 23.54 7.83 -6.42
N ALA A 93 24.22 8.95 -6.17
CA ALA A 93 24.40 9.47 -4.81
C ALA A 93 23.05 9.88 -4.17
N LYS A 94 22.13 10.46 -4.94
CA LYS A 94 20.78 10.84 -4.46
C LYS A 94 19.93 9.59 -4.15
N TRP A 95 20.02 8.53 -4.95
CA TRP A 95 19.38 7.23 -4.68
C TRP A 95 19.90 6.58 -3.39
N LEU A 96 21.21 6.61 -3.14
CA LEU A 96 21.75 6.10 -1.87
C LEU A 96 21.26 6.92 -0.68
N HIS A 97 21.14 8.24 -0.84
CA HIS A 97 20.65 9.13 0.22
C HIS A 97 19.15 8.99 0.48
N SER A 98 18.33 8.68 -0.53
CA SER A 98 16.89 8.44 -0.32
C SER A 98 16.65 7.20 0.52
N LYS A 99 17.42 6.13 0.30
CA LYS A 99 17.39 4.90 1.12
C LYS A 99 17.66 5.14 2.60
N ASP A 100 18.64 5.99 2.92
CA ASP A 100 19.05 6.25 4.31
C ASP A 100 17.97 7.01 5.09
N LYS A 101 17.10 7.74 4.39
CA LYS A 101 16.08 8.58 5.01
C LYS A 101 14.78 7.83 5.28
N HIS A 102 14.25 7.12 4.28
CA HIS A 102 12.96 6.46 4.39
C HIS A 102 12.84 5.21 3.53
N ASN A 103 11.88 4.35 3.88
CA ASN A 103 11.57 3.11 3.18
C ASN A 103 10.07 3.02 2.88
N TYR A 104 9.73 2.46 1.71
CA TYR A 104 8.37 2.23 1.26
C TYR A 104 7.49 1.53 2.30
N ALA A 105 7.97 0.46 2.94
CA ALA A 105 7.19 -0.27 3.94
C ALA A 105 6.90 0.56 5.21
N ASP A 106 7.79 1.47 5.60
CA ASP A 106 7.61 2.30 6.79
C ASP A 106 6.62 3.45 6.52
N TYR A 107 6.68 4.05 5.32
CA TYR A 107 5.69 5.04 4.92
C TYR A 107 4.31 4.43 4.72
N PHE A 108 4.23 3.24 4.13
CA PHE A 108 2.96 2.53 4.04
C PHE A 108 2.39 2.29 5.43
N ARG A 109 3.21 1.82 6.39
CA ARG A 109 2.80 1.64 7.78
C ARG A 109 2.29 2.91 8.41
N LYS A 110 3.02 4.02 8.26
CA LYS A 110 2.62 5.32 8.81
C LYS A 110 1.26 5.75 8.27
N HIS A 111 1.06 5.69 6.95
CA HIS A 111 -0.15 6.18 6.31
C HIS A 111 -1.35 5.27 6.54
N SER A 112 -1.15 3.94 6.46
CA SER A 112 -2.22 2.96 6.72
C SER A 112 -2.70 3.01 8.16
N LEU A 113 -1.80 3.05 9.15
CA LEU A 113 -2.18 3.20 10.56
C LEU A 113 -2.82 4.56 10.84
N GLY A 114 -2.31 5.63 10.22
CA GLY A 114 -2.88 6.96 10.32
C GLY A 114 -4.32 7.03 9.79
N TYR A 115 -4.58 6.37 8.65
CA TYR A 115 -5.93 6.28 8.09
C TYR A 115 -6.87 5.50 9.01
N VAL A 116 -6.45 4.34 9.53
CA VAL A 116 -7.25 3.55 10.49
C VAL A 116 -7.61 4.38 11.72
N HIS A 117 -6.66 5.11 12.28
CA HIS A 117 -6.88 5.96 13.44
C HIS A 117 -7.77 7.18 13.12
N GLY A 118 -7.65 7.72 11.90
CA GLY A 118 -8.56 8.75 11.39
C GLY A 118 -10.00 8.25 11.36
N GLN A 119 -10.24 7.05 10.83
CA GLN A 119 -11.58 6.43 10.80
C GLN A 119 -12.10 6.10 12.20
N GLU A 120 -11.23 5.57 13.06
CA GLU A 120 -11.54 5.31 14.47
C GLU A 120 -12.13 6.55 15.15
N THR A 121 -11.51 7.71 14.92
CA THR A 121 -11.90 8.99 15.50
C THR A 121 -13.14 9.58 14.83
N ALA A 122 -13.16 9.63 13.48
CA ALA A 122 -14.21 10.30 12.73
C ALA A 122 -15.56 9.58 12.78
N LEU A 123 -15.55 8.25 12.76
CA LEU A 123 -16.76 7.43 12.77
C LEU A 123 -17.19 7.01 14.17
N ASN A 124 -16.51 7.53 15.21
CA ASN A 124 -16.74 7.19 16.61
C ASN A 124 -16.78 5.68 16.85
N TRP A 125 -15.89 4.93 16.20
CA TRP A 125 -15.77 3.48 16.34
C TRP A 125 -15.30 3.03 17.74
N ASN A 126 -14.99 3.98 18.63
CA ASN A 126 -14.81 3.79 20.07
C ASN A 126 -16.11 3.91 20.89
N GLY A 127 -17.17 4.48 20.31
CA GLY A 127 -18.44 4.81 20.95
C GLY A 127 -19.43 3.64 21.12
N GLU A 128 -19.14 2.44 20.62
CA GLU A 128 -19.97 1.25 20.84
C GLU A 128 -19.74 0.57 22.20
N ASN A 129 -18.87 1.12 23.06
CA ASN A 129 -18.76 0.68 24.44
C ASN A 129 -19.91 1.24 25.29
N ARG A 130 -20.91 0.41 25.58
CA ARG A 130 -22.00 0.70 26.54
C ARG A 130 -21.55 1.21 27.92
N ASN A 131 -20.27 1.03 28.27
CA ASN A 131 -19.72 1.32 29.61
C ASN A 131 -18.57 2.36 29.62
N LYS A 132 -18.23 3.02 28.50
CA LYS A 132 -17.14 4.02 28.47
C LYS A 132 -17.64 5.34 27.85
N ASN A 133 -17.90 6.32 28.71
CA ASN A 133 -18.30 7.68 28.33
C ASN A 133 -17.11 8.66 28.22
N GLU A 134 -15.87 8.17 28.32
CA GLU A 134 -14.67 9.00 28.31
C GLU A 134 -13.72 8.60 27.19
N TYR A 135 -13.29 9.59 26.41
CA TYR A 135 -12.30 9.45 25.35
C TYR A 135 -10.93 9.09 25.95
N SER A 136 -10.47 7.86 25.74
CA SER A 136 -9.10 7.49 26.05
C SER A 136 -8.29 7.36 24.77
N TYR A 137 -7.57 8.42 24.42
CA TYR A 137 -6.70 8.51 23.24
C TYR A 137 -5.42 7.64 23.33
N TYR A 138 -5.20 6.95 24.46
CA TYR A 138 -3.91 6.30 24.76
C TYR A 138 -3.99 4.84 25.22
N THR A 139 -5.19 4.27 25.41
CA THR A 139 -5.32 2.87 25.83
C THR A 139 -5.91 2.05 24.70
N PHE A 140 -5.04 1.33 23.98
CA PHE A 140 -5.41 0.26 23.05
C PHE A 140 -5.87 -0.96 23.86
N PRO A 141 -7.15 -1.29 23.94
CA PRO A 141 -7.57 -2.46 24.67
C PRO A 141 -7.56 -3.62 23.68
N LYS A 142 -6.64 -4.57 23.90
CA LYS A 142 -6.73 -5.91 23.30
C LYS A 142 -7.97 -6.60 23.87
N TYR A 143 -8.44 -7.63 23.16
CA TYR A 143 -9.47 -8.55 23.63
C TYR A 143 -9.31 -8.86 25.12
N ASP A 144 -10.34 -8.54 25.90
CA ASP A 144 -10.40 -8.84 27.33
C ASP A 144 -11.39 -9.98 27.54
N LYS A 145 -10.99 -10.99 28.33
CA LYS A 145 -11.79 -12.21 28.57
C LYS A 145 -13.07 -11.94 29.37
N ASP A 146 -13.10 -10.86 30.17
CA ASP A 146 -14.18 -10.51 31.08
C ASP A 146 -15.07 -9.39 30.51
N GLN A 147 -14.54 -8.55 29.61
CA GLN A 147 -15.21 -7.39 28.99
C GLN A 147 -15.50 -7.56 27.48
N GLY A 148 -14.95 -8.59 26.83
CA GLY A 148 -15.07 -8.81 25.39
C GLY A 148 -14.20 -7.86 24.55
N TYR A 149 -14.54 -7.72 23.26
CA TYR A 149 -13.95 -6.68 22.41
C TYR A 149 -14.51 -5.31 22.85
N THR A 150 -13.63 -4.37 23.16
CA THR A 150 -14.00 -3.02 23.59
C THR A 150 -13.86 -1.99 22.46
N ASN A 151 -13.85 -2.43 21.21
CA ASN A 151 -13.70 -1.60 20.00
C ASN A 151 -14.66 -2.08 18.91
N SER A 152 -15.08 -1.21 17.98
CA SER A 152 -16.08 -1.58 16.98
C SER A 152 -15.62 -2.69 16.04
N TYR A 153 -16.59 -3.42 15.49
CA TYR A 153 -16.34 -4.39 14.43
C TYR A 153 -15.58 -3.78 13.24
N GLY A 154 -15.98 -2.57 12.81
CA GLY A 154 -15.35 -1.86 11.70
C GLY A 154 -13.87 -1.57 11.93
N TYR A 155 -13.51 -1.14 13.15
CA TYR A 155 -12.12 -0.93 13.53
C TYR A 155 -11.31 -2.23 13.44
N ASN A 156 -11.82 -3.33 14.01
CA ASN A 156 -11.08 -4.59 14.04
C ASN A 156 -10.83 -5.16 12.65
N VAL A 157 -11.83 -5.13 11.78
CA VAL A 157 -11.70 -5.60 10.39
C VAL A 157 -10.65 -4.78 9.64
N LEU A 158 -10.78 -3.44 9.68
CA LEU A 158 -9.87 -2.55 8.97
C LEU A 158 -8.43 -2.66 9.50
N ARG A 159 -8.29 -2.67 10.83
CA ARG A 159 -7.01 -2.77 11.51
C ARG A 159 -6.30 -4.09 11.21
N SER A 160 -7.04 -5.20 11.18
CA SER A 160 -6.48 -6.54 10.93
C SER A 160 -5.91 -6.67 9.52
N MET A 161 -6.63 -6.16 8.52
CA MET A 161 -6.14 -6.12 7.14
C MET A 161 -4.87 -5.27 7.02
N VAL A 162 -4.89 -4.07 7.61
CA VAL A 162 -3.72 -3.18 7.63
C VAL A 162 -2.54 -3.82 8.37
N ASP A 163 -2.77 -4.56 9.46
CA ASP A 163 -1.70 -5.29 10.16
C ASP A 163 -1.07 -6.37 9.32
N ARG A 164 -1.86 -7.21 8.65
CA ARG A 164 -1.35 -8.25 7.76
C ARG A 164 -0.53 -7.68 6.61
N MET A 165 -1.01 -6.60 5.98
CA MET A 165 -0.24 -5.92 4.94
C MET A 165 1.06 -5.36 5.47
N ASN A 166 1.03 -4.73 6.65
CA ASN A 166 2.25 -4.23 7.28
C ASN A 166 3.24 -5.34 7.62
N GLU A 167 2.76 -6.49 8.10
CA GLU A 167 3.62 -7.64 8.35
C GLU A 167 4.28 -8.15 7.07
N LEU A 168 3.50 -8.29 5.99
CA LEU A 168 3.99 -8.67 4.65
C LEU A 168 5.08 -7.70 4.17
N LEU A 169 4.80 -6.40 4.17
CA LEU A 169 5.72 -5.38 3.66
C LEU A 169 6.98 -5.26 4.52
N GLN A 170 6.88 -5.42 5.84
CA GLN A 170 8.05 -5.41 6.72
C GLN A 170 8.91 -6.66 6.52
N LYS A 171 8.32 -7.83 6.21
CA LYS A 171 9.07 -9.02 5.79
C LYS A 171 9.78 -8.79 4.46
N GLN A 172 9.11 -8.20 3.47
CA GLN A 172 9.73 -7.86 2.18
C GLN A 172 10.90 -6.88 2.36
N LYS A 173 10.71 -5.86 3.21
CA LYS A 173 11.78 -4.91 3.57
C LYS A 173 12.98 -5.63 4.21
N ALA A 174 12.74 -6.59 5.11
CA ALA A 174 13.82 -7.31 5.80
C ALA A 174 14.70 -8.14 4.86
N VAL A 175 14.20 -8.49 3.68
CA VAL A 175 14.94 -9.23 2.63
C VAL A 175 15.51 -8.32 1.54
N GLY A 176 15.33 -7.00 1.65
CA GLY A 176 15.92 -6.01 0.74
C GLY A 176 14.96 -5.37 -0.25
N GLY A 177 13.64 -5.55 -0.10
CA GLY A 177 12.66 -5.04 -1.06
C GLY A 177 12.53 -5.92 -2.32
N PRO A 178 11.60 -5.62 -3.24
CA PRO A 178 11.48 -6.33 -4.52
C PRO A 178 12.56 -5.83 -5.50
N LEU A 179 13.42 -6.71 -6.02
CA LEU A 179 14.48 -6.33 -6.96
C LEU A 179 14.17 -6.77 -8.40
N THR A 180 13.39 -7.83 -8.58
CA THR A 180 12.99 -8.36 -9.89
C THR A 180 11.49 -8.19 -10.15
N ASP A 181 11.11 -8.29 -11.42
CA ASP A 181 9.69 -8.21 -11.80
C ASP A 181 8.88 -9.36 -11.19
N GLU A 182 9.49 -10.54 -11.01
CA GLU A 182 8.84 -11.68 -10.33
C GLU A 182 8.65 -11.44 -8.83
N GLU A 183 9.62 -10.84 -8.15
CA GLU A 183 9.50 -10.49 -6.72
C GLU A 183 8.47 -9.37 -6.51
N ALA A 184 8.44 -8.39 -7.42
CA ALA A 184 7.43 -7.34 -7.45
C ALA A 184 6.02 -7.94 -7.66
N GLN A 185 5.84 -8.79 -8.67
CA GLN A 185 4.54 -9.43 -8.92
C GLN A 185 4.08 -10.28 -7.73
N ALA A 186 4.98 -11.06 -7.12
CA ALA A 186 4.65 -11.86 -5.94
C ALA A 186 4.22 -11.00 -4.73
N LEU A 187 4.83 -9.82 -4.56
CA LEU A 187 4.44 -8.87 -3.52
C LEU A 187 3.06 -8.26 -3.80
N GLU A 188 2.81 -7.86 -5.04
CA GLU A 188 1.51 -7.34 -5.49
C GLU A 188 0.40 -8.37 -5.26
N ASP A 189 0.61 -9.61 -5.71
CA ASP A 189 -0.34 -10.72 -5.55
C ASP A 189 -0.61 -11.00 -4.07
N ALA A 190 0.41 -10.99 -3.22
CA ALA A 190 0.26 -11.20 -1.77
C ALA A 190 -0.52 -10.06 -1.09
N MET A 191 -0.36 -8.80 -1.52
CA MET A 191 -1.17 -7.70 -1.03
C MET A 191 -2.64 -7.84 -1.44
N LEU A 192 -2.88 -8.25 -2.70
CA LEU A 192 -4.24 -8.47 -3.22
C LEU A 192 -4.92 -9.67 -2.55
N ASP A 193 -4.19 -10.74 -2.27
CA ASP A 193 -4.70 -11.91 -1.54
C ASP A 193 -5.16 -11.54 -0.11
N ILE A 194 -4.39 -10.69 0.60
CA ILE A 194 -4.82 -10.15 1.90
C ILE A 194 -6.13 -9.37 1.76
N MET A 195 -6.25 -8.51 0.74
CA MET A 195 -7.51 -7.79 0.50
C MET A 195 -8.65 -8.76 0.21
N ALA A 196 -8.41 -9.79 -0.59
CA ALA A 196 -9.42 -10.76 -0.97
C ALA A 196 -9.96 -11.52 0.24
N GLN A 197 -9.06 -12.14 1.01
CA GLN A 197 -9.39 -12.91 2.22
C GLN A 197 -10.15 -12.08 3.24
N ASP A 198 -9.79 -10.80 3.38
CA ASP A 198 -10.39 -9.94 4.39
C ASP A 198 -11.71 -9.33 3.96
N GLN A 199 -11.87 -9.00 2.68
CA GLN A 199 -13.08 -8.34 2.18
C GLN A 199 -14.17 -9.34 1.80
N GLU A 200 -13.84 -10.57 1.42
CA GLU A 200 -14.83 -11.59 1.02
C GLU A 200 -15.83 -11.90 2.14
N HIS A 201 -15.40 -11.84 3.40
CA HIS A 201 -16.26 -12.12 4.56
C HIS A 201 -16.97 -10.87 5.11
N VAL A 202 -16.69 -9.69 4.56
CA VAL A 202 -17.28 -8.43 5.01
C VAL A 202 -18.53 -8.15 4.21
N SER A 203 -19.71 -8.31 4.81
CA SER A 203 -21.01 -8.07 4.16
C SER A 203 -21.41 -6.59 4.08
N ASN A 204 -20.75 -5.71 4.85
CA ASN A 204 -21.03 -4.27 4.87
C ASN A 204 -20.24 -3.55 3.75
N GLU A 205 -20.97 -2.88 2.85
CA GLU A 205 -20.39 -2.18 1.70
C GLU A 205 -19.56 -0.95 2.07
N GLU A 206 -19.99 -0.16 3.06
CA GLU A 206 -19.23 0.99 3.54
C GLU A 206 -17.90 0.55 4.18
N LEU A 207 -17.91 -0.57 4.90
CA LEU A 207 -16.68 -1.13 5.47
C LEU A 207 -15.73 -1.65 4.38
N ARG A 208 -16.25 -2.34 3.35
CA ARG A 208 -15.46 -2.71 2.17
C ARG A 208 -14.89 -1.47 1.45
N TYR A 209 -15.64 -0.38 1.41
CA TYR A 209 -15.16 0.88 0.85
C TYR A 209 -13.98 1.42 1.67
N TYR A 210 -14.10 1.52 2.99
CA TYR A 210 -12.99 1.97 3.85
C TYR A 210 -11.77 1.07 3.79
N MET A 211 -11.96 -0.25 3.62
CA MET A 211 -10.84 -1.17 3.41
C MET A 211 -10.10 -0.86 2.11
N ASN A 212 -10.82 -0.68 1.00
CA ASN A 212 -10.20 -0.30 -0.27
C ASN A 212 -9.52 1.08 -0.19
N GLU A 213 -10.17 2.06 0.43
CA GLU A 213 -9.65 3.41 0.56
C GLU A 213 -8.41 3.45 1.46
N ALA A 214 -8.34 2.67 2.55
CA ALA A 214 -7.17 2.61 3.41
C ALA A 214 -5.92 2.17 2.66
N VAL A 215 -6.04 1.14 1.82
CA VAL A 215 -4.94 0.61 1.02
C VAL A 215 -4.56 1.62 -0.05
N TRP A 216 -5.54 2.11 -0.82
CA TRP A 216 -5.34 3.13 -1.86
C TRP A 216 -4.67 4.40 -1.32
N PHE A 217 -5.13 4.90 -0.17
CA PHE A 217 -4.55 6.08 0.46
C PHE A 217 -3.10 5.84 0.87
N ALA A 218 -2.84 4.70 1.54
CA ALA A 218 -1.51 4.38 2.04
C ALA A 218 -0.49 4.19 0.91
N THR A 219 -0.85 3.47 -0.16
CA THR A 219 0.01 3.28 -1.33
C THR A 219 0.29 4.62 -2.02
N LYS A 220 -0.74 5.43 -2.31
CA LYS A 220 -0.57 6.72 -3.00
C LYS A 220 0.23 7.74 -2.19
N GLN A 221 -0.02 7.86 -0.89
CA GLN A 221 0.76 8.76 -0.04
C GLN A 221 2.21 8.29 0.11
N THR A 222 2.46 6.98 0.09
CA THR A 222 3.83 6.46 0.14
C THR A 222 4.58 6.80 -1.15
N VAL A 223 4.02 6.49 -2.32
CA VAL A 223 4.64 6.83 -3.61
C VAL A 223 4.88 8.33 -3.71
N LYS A 224 3.91 9.16 -3.29
CA LYS A 224 4.06 10.62 -3.26
C LYS A 224 5.25 11.05 -2.39
N ASN A 225 5.37 10.52 -1.18
CA ASN A 225 6.48 10.88 -0.30
C ASN A 225 7.84 10.43 -0.85
N MET A 226 7.92 9.19 -1.36
CA MET A 226 9.15 8.67 -1.95
C MET A 226 9.55 9.48 -3.19
N SER A 227 8.60 9.84 -4.05
CA SER A 227 8.88 10.67 -5.23
C SER A 227 9.46 12.06 -4.92
N ALA A 228 9.25 12.58 -3.70
CA ALA A 228 9.84 13.84 -3.27
C ALA A 228 11.31 13.69 -2.84
N GLU A 229 11.72 12.49 -2.44
CA GLU A 229 13.07 12.18 -1.97
C GLU A 229 13.94 11.59 -3.07
N GLU A 230 13.31 10.86 -3.98
CA GLU A 230 13.96 10.17 -5.10
C GLU A 230 14.32 11.14 -6.25
N PRO A 231 15.31 10.80 -7.08
CA PRO A 231 15.60 11.54 -8.29
C PRO A 231 14.39 11.64 -9.22
N SER A 232 14.08 12.86 -9.68
CA SER A 232 13.06 13.10 -10.71
C SER A 232 13.72 13.43 -12.04
N VAL A 233 13.07 13.14 -13.16
CA VAL A 233 13.58 13.43 -14.51
C VAL A 233 13.91 14.92 -14.71
N GLY A 234 13.18 15.81 -14.03
CA GLY A 234 13.44 17.26 -14.07
C GLY A 234 14.71 17.69 -13.33
N ASP A 235 15.09 17.01 -12.25
CA ASP A 235 16.32 17.28 -11.50
C ASP A 235 17.60 16.86 -12.28
N MET A 236 17.43 16.11 -13.37
CA MET A 236 18.49 15.51 -14.18
C MET A 236 18.94 16.38 -15.36
N HIS A 237 18.23 17.46 -15.69
CA HIS A 237 18.68 18.40 -16.71
C HIS A 237 19.66 19.41 -16.10
N GLU A 238 20.96 19.20 -16.28
CA GLU A 238 21.89 20.32 -16.27
C GLU A 238 21.59 21.19 -17.49
N ILE A 239 20.90 22.31 -17.29
CA ILE A 239 20.83 23.34 -18.32
C ILE A 239 22.24 23.89 -18.47
N ASN A 240 22.95 23.44 -19.50
CA ASN A 240 24.26 23.96 -19.85
C ASN A 240 24.06 25.33 -20.50
N LEU A 241 23.87 26.36 -19.67
CA LEU A 241 23.59 27.75 -20.10
C LEU A 241 24.61 28.25 -21.14
N ARG A 242 25.85 27.73 -21.10
CA ARG A 242 26.90 28.09 -22.07
C ARG A 242 26.64 27.57 -23.48
N GLU A 243 26.13 26.35 -23.62
CA GLU A 243 25.79 25.78 -24.93
C GLU A 243 24.51 26.41 -25.49
N ALA A 244 23.52 26.66 -24.63
CA ALA A 244 22.26 27.30 -25.02
C ALA A 244 22.45 28.76 -25.49
N ILE A 245 23.47 29.46 -24.99
CA ILE A 245 23.79 30.84 -25.43
C ILE A 245 24.62 30.85 -26.73
N GLN A 246 25.34 29.77 -27.06
CA GLN A 246 26.19 29.72 -28.27
C GLN A 246 25.42 29.36 -29.55
N THR A 247 24.20 28.82 -29.45
CA THR A 247 23.37 28.48 -30.61
C THR A 247 22.59 29.66 -31.19
N ASP A 248 22.59 30.82 -30.53
CA ASP A 248 21.85 32.03 -30.92
C ASP A 248 22.72 33.13 -31.59
N ASN A 249 23.94 32.81 -32.06
CA ASN A 249 24.80 33.73 -32.82
C ASN A 249 25.18 33.21 -34.20
#